data_AF-A0A352W4Y4-F1
#
_entry.id   AF-A0A352W4Y4-F1
#
_cell.length_a   1.000
_cell.length_b   1.000
_cell.length_c   1.000
_cell.angle_alpha   90.00
_cell.angle_beta   90.00
_cell.angle_gamma   90.00
#
_symmetry.space_group_name_H-M   'P 1'
#
loop_
_entity.id
_entity.type
_entity.pdbx_description
1 polymer ?
#
loop_
_entity_poly.entity_id
_entity_poly.type
_entity_poly.pdbx_seq_one_letter_code
_entity_poly.pdbx_strand_id
1 'polypeptide(L)'
;MQEKIKIIYLGSAPVSVRVFDLLYKNPQVEICAVWTKPDQPAGRGKRIMENPVKIKALASGIPEKNIFTLNPSDPESIKLLAGVNCNLGLIAAFGKILPENFFSIPSCGMYNIHFSLLPAYRGASPVQSALLDGISETGVTLQKITAGLDEGEIILQKKF
;
A
#
# COMPACT_ATOMS: atom_id res chain seq x y z
N MET A 1 6.09 -8.97 -26.61
CA MET A 1 5.72 -7.97 -25.59
C MET A 1 6.23 -8.48 -24.27
N GLN A 2 6.90 -7.66 -23.47
CA GLN A 2 7.36 -8.06 -22.13
C GLN A 2 6.13 -8.25 -21.24
N GLU A 3 6.07 -9.34 -20.46
CA GLU A 3 4.96 -9.55 -19.53
C GLU A 3 4.92 -8.42 -18.50
N LYS A 4 3.72 -7.85 -18.27
CA LYS A 4 3.54 -6.81 -17.26
C LYS A 4 3.56 -7.41 -15.85
N ILE A 5 4.13 -6.67 -14.91
CA ILE A 5 4.04 -6.96 -13.49
C ILE A 5 2.62 -6.58 -13.03
N LYS A 6 1.79 -7.58 -12.73
CA LYS A 6 0.43 -7.35 -12.23
C LYS A 6 0.46 -7.16 -10.72
N ILE A 7 0.04 -5.99 -10.27
CA ILE A 7 0.09 -5.61 -8.86
C ILE A 7 -1.29 -5.43 -8.27
N ILE A 8 -1.47 -5.94 -7.05
CA ILE A 8 -2.49 -5.40 -6.15
C ILE A 8 -1.87 -4.26 -5.36
N TYR A 9 -2.50 -3.09 -5.41
CA TYR A 9 -2.04 -1.90 -4.72
C TYR A 9 -2.83 -1.66 -3.44
N LEU A 10 -2.15 -1.56 -2.29
CA LEU A 10 -2.76 -1.33 -1.00
C LEU A 10 -2.36 0.04 -0.45
N GLY A 11 -3.31 0.95 -0.30
CA GLY A 11 -3.03 2.30 0.18
C GLY A 11 -4.27 3.08 0.54
N SER A 12 -4.15 4.00 1.50
CA SER A 12 -5.30 4.76 2.01
C SER A 12 -5.02 6.24 2.22
N ALA A 13 -3.75 6.65 2.23
CA ALA A 13 -3.35 8.02 2.57
C ALA A 13 -3.14 8.88 1.31
N PRO A 14 -3.14 10.22 1.42
CA PRO A 14 -2.82 11.09 0.29
C PRO A 14 -1.48 10.78 -0.39
N VAL A 15 -0.45 10.42 0.38
CA VAL A 15 0.85 10.00 -0.17
C VAL A 15 0.75 8.75 -1.05
N SER A 16 -0.19 7.84 -0.74
CA SER A 16 -0.45 6.64 -1.51
C SER A 16 -1.02 6.96 -2.90
N VAL A 17 -1.68 8.10 -3.10
CA VAL A 17 -2.15 8.53 -4.43
C VAL A 17 -0.96 8.79 -5.35
N ARG A 18 0.09 9.43 -4.83
CA ARG A 18 1.31 9.73 -5.61
C ARG A 18 2.01 8.46 -6.06
N VAL A 19 2.13 7.47 -5.17
CA VAL A 19 2.72 6.16 -5.49
C VAL A 19 1.88 5.43 -6.53
N PHE A 20 0.56 5.39 -6.36
CA PHE A 20 -0.37 4.82 -7.35
C PHE A 20 -0.17 5.45 -8.73
N ASP A 21 -0.09 6.78 -8.82
CA ASP A 21 0.09 7.52 -10.07
C ASP A 21 1.38 7.14 -10.81
N LEU A 22 2.48 6.96 -10.06
CA LEU A 22 3.76 6.57 -10.63
C LEU A 22 3.73 5.14 -11.19
N LEU A 23 3.08 4.22 -10.48
CA LEU A 23 2.93 2.83 -10.89
C LEU A 23 2.01 2.71 -12.10
N TYR A 24 0.85 3.38 -12.08
CA TYR A 24 -0.13 3.34 -13.15
C TYR A 24 0.43 3.85 -14.48
N LYS A 25 1.34 4.84 -14.44
CA LYS A 25 2.01 5.39 -15.62
C LYS A 25 3.17 4.54 -16.12
N ASN A 26 3.61 3.54 -15.36
CA ASN A 26 4.71 2.68 -15.76
C ASN A 26 4.20 1.61 -16.76
N PRO A 27 4.70 1.56 -18.00
CA PRO A 27 4.21 0.62 -19.03
C PRO A 27 4.46 -0.85 -18.67
N GLN A 28 5.39 -1.14 -17.76
CA GLN A 28 5.69 -2.49 -17.28
C GLN A 28 4.79 -2.93 -16.12
N VAL A 29 3.94 -2.06 -15.61
CA VAL A 29 3.06 -2.34 -14.46
C VAL A 29 1.60 -2.36 -14.91
N GLU A 30 0.85 -3.28 -14.34
CA GLU A 30 -0.60 -3.34 -14.43
C GLU A 30 -1.18 -3.38 -13.02
N ILE A 31 -2.00 -2.39 -12.66
CA ILE A 31 -2.71 -2.40 -11.37
C ILE A 31 -4.00 -3.21 -11.57
N CYS A 32 -3.99 -4.48 -11.19
CA CYS A 32 -5.13 -5.39 -11.35
C CYS A 32 -6.23 -5.14 -10.33
N ALA A 33 -5.87 -4.74 -9.11
CA ALA A 33 -6.80 -4.37 -8.05
C ALA A 33 -6.21 -3.35 -7.08
N VAL A 34 -7.09 -2.72 -6.33
CA VAL A 34 -6.76 -1.75 -5.28
C VAL A 34 -7.42 -2.19 -3.98
N TRP A 35 -6.69 -2.16 -2.89
CA TRP A 35 -7.23 -2.29 -1.53
C TRP A 35 -7.04 -0.99 -0.77
N THR A 36 -8.11 -0.48 -0.19
CA THR A 36 -8.07 0.75 0.58
C THR A 36 -8.91 0.64 1.84
N LYS A 37 -8.75 1.57 2.79
CA LYS A 37 -9.75 1.76 3.85
C LYS A 37 -11.10 2.17 3.24
N PRO A 38 -12.23 1.80 3.87
CA PRO A 38 -13.53 2.31 3.49
C PRO A 38 -13.57 3.83 3.64
N ASP A 39 -14.57 4.45 3.01
CA ASP A 39 -14.87 5.87 3.17
C ASP A 39 -15.19 6.16 4.65
N GLN A 40 -14.69 7.26 5.18
CA GLN A 40 -14.80 7.57 6.61
C GLN A 40 -15.30 8.99 6.85
N PRO A 41 -16.05 9.22 7.94
CA PRO A 41 -16.39 10.57 8.37
C PRO A 41 -15.12 11.37 8.72
N ALA A 42 -14.97 12.56 8.17
CA ALA A 42 -13.84 13.43 8.43
C ALA A 42 -14.24 14.91 8.58
N GLY A 43 -13.37 15.69 9.22
CA GLY A 43 -13.56 17.13 9.43
C GLY A 43 -14.65 17.50 10.45
N ARG A 44 -14.85 18.81 10.66
CA ARG A 44 -15.97 19.33 11.47
C ARG A 44 -17.30 19.00 10.75
N GLY A 45 -18.24 18.40 11.48
CA GLY A 45 -19.52 17.96 10.92
C GLY A 45 -19.54 16.54 10.36
N LYS A 46 -18.43 15.79 10.44
CA LYS A 46 -18.35 14.34 10.12
C LYS A 46 -18.96 13.97 8.75
N ARG A 47 -18.72 14.79 7.73
CA ARG A 47 -19.14 14.43 6.36
C ARG A 47 -18.35 13.20 5.91
N ILE A 48 -19.01 12.29 5.21
CA ILE A 48 -18.34 11.13 4.60
C ILE A 48 -17.35 11.66 3.56
N MET A 49 -16.08 11.39 3.78
CA MET A 49 -15.03 11.63 2.78
C MET A 49 -14.68 10.31 2.12
N GLU A 50 -14.75 10.32 0.80
CA GLU A 50 -14.28 9.20 -0.01
C GLU A 50 -12.77 9.03 0.12
N ASN A 51 -12.32 7.78 0.10
CA ASN A 51 -10.90 7.50 0.21
C ASN A 51 -10.13 8.05 -1.01
N PRO A 52 -9.03 8.81 -0.82
CA PRO A 52 -8.30 9.42 -1.93
C PRO A 52 -7.75 8.41 -2.94
N VAL A 53 -7.36 7.20 -2.49
CA VAL A 53 -6.89 6.13 -3.38
C VAL A 53 -8.05 5.51 -4.16
N LYS A 54 -9.24 5.36 -3.54
CA LYS A 54 -10.46 4.91 -4.23
C LYS A 54 -10.84 5.87 -5.36
N ILE A 55 -10.93 7.17 -5.06
CA ILE A 55 -11.22 8.23 -6.05
C ILE A 55 -10.24 8.14 -7.22
N LYS A 56 -8.94 8.03 -6.90
CA LYS A 56 -7.91 7.97 -7.93
C LYS A 56 -8.01 6.72 -8.80
N ALA A 57 -8.26 5.56 -8.21
CA ALA A 57 -8.38 4.30 -8.92
C ALA A 57 -9.56 4.33 -9.90
N LEU A 58 -10.73 4.79 -9.46
CA LEU A 58 -11.91 4.98 -10.30
C LEU A 58 -11.64 5.94 -11.46
N ALA A 59 -11.03 7.10 -11.18
CA ALA A 59 -10.67 8.09 -12.20
C ALA A 59 -9.64 7.57 -13.21
N SER A 60 -8.88 6.53 -12.85
CA SER A 60 -7.90 5.86 -13.73
C SER A 60 -8.50 4.66 -14.47
N GLY A 61 -9.82 4.45 -14.37
CA GLY A 61 -10.53 3.38 -15.07
C GLY A 61 -10.42 1.99 -14.42
N ILE A 62 -9.94 1.90 -13.17
CA ILE A 62 -9.99 0.62 -12.43
C ILE A 62 -11.46 0.29 -12.14
N PRO A 63 -11.97 -0.89 -12.54
CA PRO A 63 -13.35 -1.26 -12.27
C PRO A 63 -13.65 -1.27 -10.78
N GLU A 64 -14.82 -0.80 -10.37
CA GLU A 64 -15.21 -0.75 -8.95
C GLU A 64 -15.15 -2.14 -8.28
N LYS A 65 -15.50 -3.21 -9.02
CA LYS A 65 -15.38 -4.60 -8.55
C LYS A 65 -13.95 -5.04 -8.20
N ASN A 66 -12.93 -4.31 -8.65
CA ASN A 66 -11.52 -4.52 -8.35
C ASN A 66 -10.99 -3.55 -7.28
N ILE A 67 -11.87 -2.81 -6.60
CA ILE A 67 -11.53 -1.91 -5.50
C ILE A 67 -12.15 -2.48 -4.21
N PHE A 68 -11.29 -2.99 -3.34
CA PHE A 68 -11.69 -3.65 -2.10
C PHE A 68 -11.51 -2.73 -0.89
N THR A 69 -12.46 -2.84 0.05
CA THR A 69 -12.47 -2.04 1.29
C THR A 69 -12.61 -2.86 2.57
N LEU A 70 -12.83 -4.17 2.44
CA LEU A 70 -12.99 -5.10 3.55
C LEU A 70 -11.77 -5.08 4.48
N ASN A 71 -11.98 -5.50 5.72
CA ASN A 71 -10.87 -5.66 6.65
C ASN A 71 -10.03 -6.86 6.21
N PRO A 72 -8.69 -6.75 6.15
CA PRO A 72 -7.85 -7.89 5.83
C PRO A 72 -8.09 -9.11 6.74
N SER A 73 -8.52 -8.89 7.99
CA SER A 73 -8.90 -9.96 8.92
C SER A 73 -10.21 -10.68 8.58
N ASP A 74 -11.03 -10.13 7.67
CA ASP A 74 -12.30 -10.76 7.30
C ASP A 74 -12.05 -12.01 6.44
N PRO A 75 -12.69 -13.16 6.72
CA PRO A 75 -12.46 -14.40 5.96
C PRO A 75 -12.69 -14.28 4.45
N GLU A 76 -13.64 -13.43 4.03
CA GLU A 76 -13.92 -13.17 2.61
C GLU A 76 -12.80 -12.42 1.90
N SER A 77 -11.99 -11.66 2.64
CA SER A 77 -10.91 -10.87 2.06
C SER A 77 -9.83 -11.74 1.41
N ILE A 78 -9.55 -12.92 1.98
CA ILE A 78 -8.62 -13.90 1.40
C ILE A 78 -9.15 -14.41 0.06
N LYS A 79 -10.44 -14.73 -0.02
CA LYS A 79 -11.08 -15.23 -1.25
C LYS A 79 -11.05 -14.17 -2.35
N LEU A 80 -11.36 -12.93 -2.01
CA LEU A 80 -11.29 -11.81 -2.96
C LEU A 80 -9.85 -11.62 -3.46
N LEU A 81 -8.87 -11.61 -2.54
CA LEU A 81 -7.47 -11.44 -2.90
C LEU A 81 -6.97 -12.58 -3.81
N ALA A 82 -7.30 -13.82 -3.49
CA ALA A 82 -6.93 -14.99 -4.29
C ALA A 82 -7.64 -15.04 -5.66
N GLY A 83 -8.83 -14.46 -5.76
CA GLY A 83 -9.55 -14.33 -7.03
C GLY A 83 -8.95 -13.29 -7.98
N VAL A 84 -8.07 -12.41 -7.49
CA VAL A 84 -7.41 -11.41 -8.32
C VAL A 84 -6.10 -11.98 -8.84
N ASN A 85 -5.96 -12.05 -10.17
CA ASN A 85 -4.76 -12.53 -10.85
C ASN A 85 -3.61 -11.50 -10.79
N CYS A 86 -3.12 -11.22 -9.58
CA CYS A 86 -1.98 -10.35 -9.30
C CYS A 86 -0.76 -11.18 -8.90
N ASN A 87 0.42 -10.79 -9.39
CA ASN A 87 1.68 -11.44 -9.09
C ASN A 87 2.36 -10.84 -7.86
N LEU A 88 2.16 -9.55 -7.58
CA LEU A 88 2.84 -8.83 -6.50
C LEU A 88 1.87 -7.95 -5.72
N GLY A 89 2.03 -7.88 -4.39
CA GLY A 89 1.33 -6.89 -3.58
C GLY A 89 2.26 -5.74 -3.23
N LEU A 90 1.78 -4.50 -3.39
CA LEU A 90 2.53 -3.31 -3.03
C LEU A 90 1.71 -2.43 -2.10
N ILE A 91 2.28 -2.15 -0.93
CA ILE A 91 1.65 -1.41 0.15
C ILE A 91 2.34 -0.06 0.27
N ALA A 92 1.55 1.01 0.39
CA ALA A 92 2.03 2.33 0.77
C ALA A 92 1.00 3.00 1.66
N ALA A 93 1.33 3.23 2.93
CA ALA A 93 0.46 3.88 3.91
C ALA A 93 -1.01 3.37 3.90
N PHE A 94 -1.17 2.04 3.95
CA PHE A 94 -2.49 1.40 3.99
C PHE A 94 -3.18 1.57 5.34
N GLY A 95 -2.41 1.47 6.44
CA GLY A 95 -2.86 1.76 7.80
C GLY A 95 -3.76 0.69 8.43
N LYS A 96 -3.73 -0.55 7.92
CA LYS A 96 -4.25 -1.73 8.60
C LYS A 96 -3.14 -2.78 8.66
N ILE A 97 -3.15 -3.60 9.73
CA ILE A 97 -2.29 -4.78 9.82
C ILE A 97 -2.85 -5.83 8.87
N LEU A 98 -1.97 -6.45 8.09
CA LEU A 98 -2.31 -7.56 7.21
C LEU A 98 -2.09 -8.88 7.97
N PRO A 99 -3.04 -9.83 7.96
CA PRO A 99 -2.80 -11.15 8.50
C PRO A 99 -1.81 -11.92 7.63
N GLU A 100 -1.05 -12.85 8.24
CA GLU A 100 0.04 -13.56 7.55
C GLU A 100 -0.40 -14.32 6.30
N ASN A 101 -1.63 -14.82 6.30
CA ASN A 101 -2.22 -15.50 5.15
C ASN A 101 -2.40 -14.61 3.92
N PHE A 102 -2.22 -13.29 4.01
CA PHE A 102 -2.16 -12.40 2.85
C PHE A 102 -0.81 -12.47 2.13
N PHE A 103 0.27 -12.70 2.88
CA PHE A 103 1.62 -12.34 2.44
C PHE A 103 2.08 -13.15 1.22
N SER A 104 1.60 -14.39 1.13
CA SER A 104 1.94 -15.36 0.08
C SER A 104 0.89 -15.49 -1.02
N ILE A 105 -0.23 -14.76 -0.96
CA ILE A 105 -1.27 -14.88 -1.99
C ILE A 105 -0.75 -14.38 -3.35
N PRO A 106 -0.14 -13.19 -3.47
CA PRO A 106 0.61 -12.83 -4.66
C PRO A 106 1.86 -13.71 -4.74
N SER A 107 2.10 -14.36 -5.88
CA SER A 107 3.19 -15.34 -6.05
C SER A 107 4.59 -14.77 -5.84
N CYS A 108 4.79 -13.47 -6.10
CA CYS A 108 6.05 -12.75 -5.84
C CYS A 108 6.12 -12.16 -4.43
N GLY A 109 5.09 -12.34 -3.62
CA GLY A 109 4.96 -11.81 -2.27
C GLY A 109 4.42 -10.38 -2.22
N MET A 110 4.41 -9.84 -1.01
CA MET A 110 3.96 -8.47 -0.72
C MET A 110 5.12 -7.61 -0.20
N TYR A 111 5.12 -6.35 -0.60
CA TYR A 111 6.16 -5.38 -0.27
C TYR A 111 5.53 -4.10 0.28
N ASN A 112 6.21 -3.46 1.22
CA ASN A 112 5.81 -2.19 1.82
C ASN A 112 6.81 -1.09 1.47
N ILE A 113 6.29 0.07 1.07
CA ILE A 113 7.04 1.32 0.94
C ILE A 113 6.96 2.01 2.29
N HIS A 114 8.07 1.98 3.02
CA HIS A 114 8.22 2.60 4.33
C HIS A 114 8.95 3.93 4.23
N PHE A 115 8.45 4.98 4.86
CA PHE A 115 8.95 6.36 4.70
C PHE A 115 10.04 6.71 5.72
N SER A 116 10.97 5.78 5.96
CA SER A 116 12.25 6.00 6.64
C SER A 116 13.32 5.06 6.08
N LEU A 117 14.56 5.24 6.54
CA LEU A 117 15.63 4.26 6.38
C LEU A 117 15.53 3.19 7.48
N LEU A 118 14.86 2.08 7.18
CA LEU A 118 14.82 0.93 8.09
C LEU A 118 16.24 0.42 8.42
N PRO A 119 16.47 -0.11 9.64
CA PRO A 119 15.48 -0.40 10.69
C PRO A 119 15.07 0.81 11.54
N ALA A 120 15.57 2.02 11.25
CA ALA A 120 15.17 3.21 12.00
C ALA A 120 13.71 3.59 11.72
N TYR A 121 13.01 4.08 12.74
CA TYR A 121 11.64 4.61 12.65
C TYR A 121 10.62 3.60 12.09
N ARG A 122 10.63 2.34 12.55
CA ARG A 122 9.52 1.41 12.29
C ARG A 122 8.19 1.97 12.79
N GLY A 123 7.09 1.52 12.19
CA GLY A 123 5.74 1.83 12.64
C GLY A 123 5.06 2.97 11.88
N ALA A 124 4.04 3.56 12.50
CA ALA A 124 3.01 4.29 11.76
C ALA A 124 3.39 5.72 11.33
N SER A 125 4.37 6.34 11.98
CA SER A 125 4.67 7.79 11.81
C SER A 125 6.16 8.09 11.59
N PRO A 126 6.85 7.38 10.66
CA PRO A 126 8.30 7.49 10.49
C PRO A 126 8.79 8.91 10.18
N VAL A 127 8.05 9.62 9.32
CA VAL A 127 8.41 10.97 8.88
C VAL A 127 8.32 11.96 10.03
N GLN A 128 7.24 11.91 10.81
CA GLN A 128 7.04 12.80 11.95
C GLN A 128 8.09 12.55 13.03
N SER A 129 8.40 11.29 13.32
CA SER A 129 9.43 10.95 14.31
C SER A 129 10.82 11.44 13.87
N ALA A 130 11.20 11.24 12.61
CA ALA A 130 12.45 11.77 12.08
C ALA A 130 12.55 13.30 12.22
N LEU A 131 11.47 14.03 11.90
CA LEU A 131 11.42 15.48 12.04
C LEU A 131 11.53 15.93 13.51
N LEU A 132 10.87 15.24 14.44
CA LEU A 132 10.91 15.55 15.86
C LEU A 132 12.30 15.33 16.46
N ASP A 133 13.02 14.31 16.00
CA ASP A 133 14.39 14.04 16.42
C ASP A 133 15.41 15.01 15.80
N GLY A 134 14.99 15.87 14.88
CA GLY A 134 15.84 16.87 14.24
C GLY A 134 16.90 16.28 13.32
N ILE A 135 16.68 15.07 12.79
CA ILE A 135 17.65 14.44 11.90
C ILE A 135 17.70 15.18 10.56
N SER A 136 18.91 15.39 10.05
CA SER A 136 19.13 16.10 8.78
C SER A 136 18.91 15.23 7.55
N GLU A 137 18.64 13.95 7.73
CA GLU A 137 18.64 12.97 6.66
C GLU A 137 17.74 11.79 6.98
N THR A 138 16.95 11.37 6.01
CA THR A 138 16.09 10.18 6.13
C THR A 138 15.99 9.52 4.75
N GLY A 139 14.89 8.80 4.48
CA GLY A 139 14.74 8.13 3.21
C GLY A 139 13.45 7.37 3.06
N VAL A 140 13.42 6.53 2.04
CA VAL A 140 12.38 5.55 1.79
C VAL A 140 13.02 4.17 1.69
N THR A 141 12.36 3.18 2.28
CA THR A 141 12.72 1.76 2.17
C THR A 141 11.62 0.99 1.46
N LEU A 142 11.99 0.18 0.48
CA LEU A 142 11.17 -0.92 0.00
C LEU A 142 11.57 -2.18 0.77
N GLN A 143 10.64 -2.78 1.50
CA GLN A 143 10.87 -4.02 2.24
C GLN A 143 9.85 -5.07 1.83
N LYS A 144 10.21 -6.34 1.94
CA LYS A 144 9.24 -7.45 1.91
C LYS A 144 8.48 -7.45 3.24
N ILE A 145 7.19 -7.77 3.25
CA ILE A 145 6.46 -7.84 4.52
C ILE A 145 6.70 -9.17 5.25
N THR A 146 6.68 -9.10 6.58
CA THR A 146 6.72 -10.25 7.49
C THR A 146 5.65 -10.06 8.58
N ALA A 147 5.52 -11.00 9.50
CA ALA A 147 4.56 -10.90 10.60
C ALA A 147 4.89 -9.73 11.56
N GLY A 148 6.17 -9.39 11.66
CA GLY A 148 6.66 -8.25 12.43
C GLY A 148 6.35 -6.91 11.77
N LEU A 149 6.15 -5.88 12.59
CA LEU A 149 5.92 -4.51 12.13
C LEU A 149 7.20 -3.91 11.53
N ASP A 150 7.22 -3.76 10.20
CA ASP A 150 8.34 -3.17 9.45
C ASP A 150 9.70 -3.84 9.73
N GLU A 151 9.68 -5.17 9.88
CA GLU A 151 10.86 -5.99 10.20
C GLU A 151 11.39 -6.81 9.03
N GLY A 152 10.76 -6.71 7.87
CA GLY A 152 11.08 -7.58 6.76
C GLY A 152 12.35 -7.19 6.02
N GLU A 153 12.74 -8.07 5.09
CA GLU A 153 13.95 -7.91 4.30
C GLU A 153 13.92 -6.59 3.52
N ILE A 154 14.97 -5.79 3.69
CA ILE A 154 15.19 -4.55 2.96
C ILE A 154 15.63 -4.89 1.53
N ILE A 155 14.82 -4.51 0.54
CA ILE A 155 15.09 -4.75 -0.88
C ILE A 155 15.85 -3.58 -1.50
N LEU A 156 15.44 -2.36 -1.17
CA LEU A 156 16.03 -1.13 -1.70
C LEU A 156 15.82 0.01 -0.72
N GLN A 157 16.81 0.89 -0.61
CA GLN A 157 16.68 2.15 0.13
C GLN A 157 17.15 3.32 -0.72
N LYS A 158 16.50 4.46 -0.50
CA LYS A 158 16.95 5.74 -1.05
C LYS A 158 16.93 6.80 0.04
N LYS A 159 18.09 7.42 0.24
CA LYS A 159 18.36 8.48 1.20
C LYS A 159 18.11 9.86 0.59
N PHE A 160 17.66 10.81 1.40
CA PHE A 160 17.54 12.23 1.04
C PHE A 160 17.63 13.12 2.28
#